data_AF-A0A7S1CA46-F1
#
_entry.id   AF-A0A7S1CA46-F1
#
_cell.length_a   1.000
_cell.length_b   1.000
_cell.length_c   1.000
_cell.angle_alpha   90.00
_cell.angle_beta   90.00
_cell.angle_gamma   90.00
#
_symmetry.space_group_name_H-M   'P 1'
#
loop_
_entity.id
_entity.type
_entity.pdbx_description
1 polymer ?
#
loop_
_entity_poly.entity_id
_entity_poly.type
_entity_poly.pdbx_seq_one_letter_code
_entity_poly.pdbx_strand_id
1 'polypeptide(L)'
;GDKSKDKAKGGASRAGKGGVVAFDQVAALRERAIQECCGVINLAQVRETYSAVRFLAEHLPLEDMYGLRFPADEDPEETGGWTPLLLCEALAEKRGYHLDR
;
A
#
# COMPACT_ATOMS: atom_id res chain seq x y z
N GLY A 1 -11.79 55.97 -33.88
CA GLY A 1 -11.71 54.69 -34.60
C GLY A 1 -11.40 53.64 -33.57
N ASP A 2 -12.32 52.71 -33.30
CA ASP A 2 -12.51 51.47 -34.08
C ASP A 2 -11.31 50.54 -33.80
N LYS A 3 -11.40 49.38 -33.11
CA LYS A 3 -12.33 48.24 -33.17
C LYS A 3 -12.30 47.53 -31.80
N SER A 4 -13.39 47.07 -31.17
CA SER A 4 -14.41 46.08 -31.58
C SER A 4 -13.90 44.63 -31.56
N LYS A 5 -14.45 43.86 -30.59
CA LYS A 5 -14.72 42.41 -30.60
C LYS A 5 -13.50 41.47 -30.49
N ASP A 6 -13.53 40.30 -29.86
CA ASP A 6 -14.57 39.27 -29.80
C ASP A 6 -14.49 38.40 -28.53
N LYS A 7 -15.65 37.81 -28.19
CA LYS A 7 -15.86 36.78 -27.17
C LYS A 7 -15.26 35.44 -27.59
N ALA A 8 -14.80 34.63 -26.63
CA ALA A 8 -14.93 33.18 -26.71
C ALA A 8 -15.05 32.55 -25.32
N LYS A 9 -16.18 31.88 -25.11
CA LYS A 9 -16.45 30.89 -24.05
C LYS A 9 -15.57 29.66 -24.27
N GLY A 10 -15.25 28.96 -23.18
CA GLY A 10 -14.78 27.57 -23.19
C GLY A 10 -13.70 27.41 -22.13
N GLY A 11 -13.78 26.54 -21.15
CA GLY A 11 -14.76 25.53 -20.77
C GLY A 11 -14.20 24.96 -19.47
N ALA A 12 -15.07 24.62 -18.52
CA ALA A 12 -14.66 23.94 -17.31
C ALA A 12 -14.09 22.56 -17.68
N SER A 13 -12.78 22.46 -17.86
CA SER A 13 -12.12 21.17 -18.03
C SER A 13 -11.90 20.58 -16.63
N ARG A 14 -12.86 19.75 -16.23
CA ARG A 14 -12.68 18.74 -15.19
C ARG A 14 -11.56 17.81 -15.68
N ALA A 15 -10.37 17.91 -15.09
CA ALA A 15 -9.30 16.95 -15.33
C ALA A 15 -8.82 16.38 -13.99
N GLY A 16 -9.21 15.12 -13.78
CA GLY A 16 -8.68 14.12 -12.84
C GLY A 16 -8.01 14.59 -11.55
N LYS A 17 -8.70 14.39 -10.42
CA LYS A 17 -8.01 14.09 -9.14
C LYS A 17 -7.37 12.70 -9.25
N GLY A 18 -6.27 12.60 -9.99
CA GLY A 18 -5.30 11.54 -9.77
C GLY A 18 -4.56 11.89 -8.49
N GLY A 19 -4.86 11.16 -7.41
CA GLY A 19 -4.20 11.36 -6.12
C GLY A 19 -2.73 11.06 -6.25
N VAL A 20 -1.92 12.09 -6.48
CA VAL A 20 -0.48 12.02 -6.27
C VAL A 20 -0.32 11.88 -4.75
N VAL A 21 -0.13 10.65 -4.28
CA VAL A 21 0.30 10.41 -2.90
C VAL A 21 1.57 11.22 -2.71
N ALA A 22 1.50 12.26 -1.88
CA ALA A 22 2.60 13.18 -1.67
C ALA A 22 3.82 12.37 -1.22
N PHE A 23 4.95 12.52 -1.91
CA PHE A 23 6.22 11.83 -1.61
C PHE A 23 6.59 11.85 -0.12
N ASP A 24 6.22 12.92 0.58
CA ASP A 24 6.41 13.12 2.01
C ASP A 24 5.73 12.04 2.87
N GLN A 25 4.54 11.57 2.46
CA GLN A 25 3.85 10.50 3.18
C GLN A 25 4.54 9.15 3.04
N VAL A 26 5.13 8.86 1.87
CA VAL A 26 5.85 7.60 1.64
C VAL A 26 7.10 7.53 2.51
N ALA A 27 7.83 8.64 2.63
CA ALA A 27 9.00 8.73 3.51
C ALA A 27 8.62 8.56 4.99
N ALA A 28 7.56 9.23 5.44
CA ALA A 28 7.06 9.11 6.81
C ALA A 28 6.61 7.68 7.16
N LEU A 29 5.93 6.99 6.23
CA LEU A 29 5.55 5.58 6.40
C LEU A 29 6.77 4.67 6.52
N ARG A 30 7.83 4.93 5.75
CA ARG A 30 9.08 4.17 5.79
C ARG A 30 9.83 4.36 7.09
N GLU A 31 9.94 5.60 7.57
CA GLU A 31 10.57 5.90 8.86
C GLU A 31 9.84 5.19 10.00
N ARG A 32 8.51 5.26 9.99
CA ARG A 32 7.67 4.55 10.97
C ARG A 32 7.86 3.03 10.90
N ALA A 33 7.88 2.45 9.70
CA ALA A 33 8.09 1.02 9.52
C ALA A 33 9.43 0.53 10.12
N ILE A 34 10.49 1.35 10.00
CA ILE A 34 11.79 1.06 10.63
C ILE A 34 11.66 1.10 12.15
N GLN A 35 11.00 2.11 12.71
CA GLN A 35 10.77 2.21 14.15
C GLN A 35 9.95 1.03 14.69
N GLU A 36 8.96 0.54 13.93
CA GLU A 36 8.18 -0.67 14.22
C GLU A 36 9.07 -1.92 14.22
N CYS A 37 9.89 -2.11 13.18
CA CYS A 37 10.77 -3.27 13.06
C CYS A 37 11.86 -3.30 14.13
N CYS A 38 12.38 -2.14 14.53
CA CYS A 38 13.41 -2.02 15.57
C CYS A 38 12.85 -2.04 17.00
N GLY A 39 11.53 -2.13 17.18
CA GLY A 39 10.89 -2.15 18.51
C GLY A 39 10.95 -0.80 19.24
N VAL A 40 11.17 0.30 18.52
CA VAL A 40 11.17 1.66 19.09
C VAL A 40 9.74 2.07 19.47
N ILE A 41 8.75 1.64 18.69
CA ILE A 41 7.33 1.79 19.03
C ILE A 41 6.69 0.45 19.38
N ASN A 42 5.75 0.48 20.33
CA ASN A 42 5.04 -0.72 20.76
C ASN A 42 4.10 -1.24 19.66
N LEU A 43 4.35 -2.45 19.16
CA LEU A 43 3.52 -3.10 18.15
C LEU A 43 2.04 -3.23 18.58
N ALA A 44 1.78 -3.42 19.87
CA ALA A 44 0.41 -3.49 20.41
C ALA A 44 -0.40 -2.19 20.24
N GLN A 45 0.24 -1.06 19.94
CA GLN A 45 -0.41 0.25 19.76
C GLN A 45 -0.44 0.71 18.30
N VAL A 46 0.16 -0.06 17.39
CA VAL A 46 0.22 0.28 15.96
C VAL A 46 -1.13 -0.04 15.32
N ARG A 47 -1.77 0.97 14.73
CA ARG A 47 -3.03 0.79 13.98
C ARG A 47 -2.81 0.40 12.53
N GLU A 48 -1.70 0.81 11.96
CA GLU A 48 -1.34 0.50 10.57
C GLU A 48 -0.24 -0.56 10.57
N THR A 49 -0.62 -1.84 10.69
CA THR A 49 0.34 -2.93 10.90
C THR A 49 1.04 -3.35 9.61
N TYR A 50 0.54 -2.95 8.44
CA TYR A 50 1.09 -3.36 7.16
C TYR A 50 2.33 -2.57 6.72
N SER A 51 2.63 -1.42 7.33
CA SER A 51 3.84 -0.65 7.02
C SER A 51 5.12 -1.44 7.28
N ALA A 52 5.22 -2.08 8.46
CA ALA A 52 6.34 -2.93 8.81
C ALA A 52 6.45 -4.16 7.87
N VAL A 53 5.34 -4.84 7.60
CA VAL A 53 5.32 -6.02 6.73
C VAL A 53 5.77 -5.66 5.32
N ARG A 54 5.27 -4.55 4.77
CA ARG A 54 5.69 -4.02 3.48
C ARG A 54 7.19 -3.72 3.46
N PHE A 55 7.68 -3.01 4.46
CA PHE A 55 9.11 -2.68 4.55
C PHE A 55 9.97 -3.95 4.58
N LEU A 56 9.56 -4.97 5.34
CA LEU A 56 10.26 -6.25 5.37
C LEU A 56 10.21 -6.97 4.01
N ALA A 57 9.05 -7.02 3.36
CA ALA A 57 8.87 -7.66 2.05
C ALA A 57 9.69 -6.97 0.93
N GLU A 58 9.90 -5.65 1.01
CA GLU A 58 10.74 -4.92 0.05
C GLU A 58 12.24 -5.25 0.19
N HIS A 59 12.68 -5.80 1.33
CA HIS A 59 14.10 -6.08 1.60
C HIS A 59 14.41 -7.57 1.77
N LEU A 60 13.40 -8.41 1.98
CA LEU A 60 13.55 -9.83 2.28
C LEU A 60 12.49 -10.64 1.51
N PRO A 61 12.84 -11.82 0.95
CA PRO A 61 11.89 -12.71 0.30
C PRO A 61 11.07 -13.47 1.35
N LEU A 62 10.08 -12.80 1.94
CA LEU A 62 9.30 -13.33 3.06
C LEU A 62 8.53 -14.60 2.68
N GLU A 63 8.02 -14.66 1.47
CA GLU A 63 7.33 -15.82 0.89
C GLU A 63 8.20 -17.08 0.93
N ASP A 64 9.49 -16.96 0.58
CA ASP A 64 10.42 -18.09 0.58
C ASP A 64 10.87 -18.43 2.00
N MET A 65 11.21 -17.41 2.80
CA MET A 65 11.65 -17.58 4.18
C MET A 65 10.61 -18.27 5.05
N TYR A 66 9.33 -17.91 4.86
CA TYR A 66 8.23 -18.54 5.56
C TYR A 66 7.63 -19.73 4.81
N GLY A 67 8.11 -20.05 3.61
CA GLY A 67 7.59 -21.14 2.76
C GLY A 67 6.09 -21.01 2.51
N LEU A 68 5.65 -19.81 2.14
CA LEU A 68 4.26 -19.47 1.86
C LEU A 68 3.89 -19.94 0.46
N ARG A 69 2.60 -20.18 0.25
CA ARG A 69 2.03 -20.42 -1.07
C ARG A 69 1.14 -19.25 -1.41
N PHE A 70 1.21 -18.80 -2.66
CA PHE A 70 0.32 -17.76 -3.13
C PHE A 70 -1.14 -18.23 -2.95
N PRO A 71 -2.04 -17.41 -2.39
CA PRO A 71 -3.44 -17.78 -2.21
C PRO A 71 -4.08 -18.24 -3.53
N ALA A 72 -4.85 -19.32 -3.48
CA ALA A 72 -5.34 -19.98 -4.70
C ALA A 72 -6.49 -19.21 -5.37
N ASP A 73 -7.13 -18.32 -4.63
CA ASP A 73 -8.24 -17.45 -5.02
C ASP A 73 -7.78 -16.09 -5.55
N GLU A 74 -6.48 -15.84 -5.55
CA GLU A 74 -5.88 -14.58 -5.97
C GLU A 74 -5.09 -14.76 -7.27
N ASP A 75 -5.17 -13.78 -8.17
CA ASP A 75 -4.41 -13.77 -9.41
C ASP A 75 -3.16 -12.87 -9.26
N PRO A 76 -1.93 -13.41 -9.40
CA PRO A 76 -0.71 -12.62 -9.35
C PRO A 76 -0.65 -11.47 -10.37
N GLU A 77 -1.30 -11.63 -11.53
CA GLU A 77 -1.30 -10.63 -12.60
C GLU A 77 -2.22 -9.45 -12.23
N GLU A 78 -3.35 -9.71 -11.57
CA GLU A 78 -4.28 -8.66 -11.12
C GLU A 78 -3.77 -7.94 -9.86
N THR A 79 -3.17 -8.67 -8.93
CA THR A 79 -2.67 -8.14 -7.66
C THR A 79 -1.30 -7.47 -7.77
N GLY A 80 -0.56 -7.75 -8.85
CA GLY A 80 0.84 -7.32 -9.01
C GLY A 80 1.81 -8.14 -8.15
N GLY A 81 1.42 -9.36 -7.76
CA GLY A 81 2.23 -10.29 -6.96
C GLY A 81 1.98 -10.18 -5.46
N TRP A 82 3.03 -10.44 -4.66
CA TRP A 82 2.91 -10.45 -3.21
C TRP A 82 2.65 -9.05 -2.64
N THR A 83 1.54 -8.93 -1.92
CA THR A 83 1.22 -7.75 -1.12
C THR A 83 1.36 -8.06 0.38
N PRO A 84 1.51 -7.04 1.24
CA PRO A 84 1.54 -7.25 2.69
C PRO A 84 0.31 -7.99 3.24
N LEU A 85 -0.85 -7.77 2.62
CA LEU A 85 -2.10 -8.46 2.96
C LEU A 85 -1.97 -9.95 2.62
N LEU A 86 -1.63 -10.29 1.37
CA LEU A 86 -1.51 -11.67 0.90
C LEU A 86 -0.46 -12.47 1.69
N LEU A 87 0.65 -11.83 2.06
CA LEU A 87 1.67 -12.44 2.93
C LEU A 87 1.09 -12.79 4.31
N CYS A 88 0.36 -11.86 4.92
CA CYS A 88 -0.28 -12.07 6.21
C CYS A 88 -1.36 -13.16 6.14
N GLU A 89 -2.20 -13.14 5.11
CA GLU A 89 -3.25 -14.14 4.90
C GLU A 89 -2.66 -15.53 4.65
N ALA A 90 -1.67 -15.66 3.76
CA ALA A 90 -1.00 -16.93 3.49
C ALA A 90 -0.28 -17.48 4.74
N LEU A 91 0.31 -16.60 5.56
CA LEU A 91 0.92 -17.00 6.83
C LEU A 91 -0.14 -17.41 7.86
N ALA A 92 -1.25 -16.68 7.95
CA ALA A 92 -2.36 -17.00 8.86
C ALA A 92 -2.98 -18.36 8.51
N GLU A 93 -3.27 -18.60 7.24
CA GLU A 93 -3.78 -19.88 6.72
C GLU A 93 -2.81 -21.02 7.03
N LYS A 94 -1.51 -20.84 6.74
CA LYS A 94 -0.48 -21.83 7.06
C LYS A 94 -0.37 -22.15 8.55
N ARG A 95 -0.68 -21.18 9.43
CA ARG A 95 -0.61 -21.31 10.89
C ARG A 95 -1.94 -21.72 11.54
N GLY A 96 -3.03 -21.76 10.78
CA GLY A 96 -4.37 -22.00 11.31
C GLY A 96 -4.93 -20.85 12.14
N TYR A 97 -4.52 -19.60 11.85
CA TYR A 97 -5.06 -18.42 12.50
C TYR A 97 -6.34 -17.97 11.78
N HIS A 98 -7.48 -18.25 12.40
CA HIS A 98 -8.78 -17.85 11.90
C HIS A 98 -9.50 -16.99 12.94
N LEU A 99 -10.32 -16.07 12.45
CA LEU A 99 -11.26 -15.37 13.30
C LEU A 99 -12.38 -16.35 13.67
N ASP A 100 -12.62 -16.51 14.97
CA ASP A 100 -13.82 -17.19 15.46
C ASP A 100 -15.05 -16.37 15.03
N ARG A 101 -16.07 -17.06 14.55
CA ARG A 101 -17.18 -16.45 13.78
C ARG A 101 -18.47 -16.38 14.59
#